data_AF-A0A7R9JJ10-F1
#
_entry.id   AF-A0A7R9JJ10-F1
#
_cell.length_a   1.000
_cell.length_b   1.000
_cell.length_c   1.000
_cell.angle_alpha   90.00
_cell.angle_beta   90.00
_cell.angle_gamma   90.00
#
_symmetry.space_group_name_H-M   'P 1'
#
loop_
_entity.id
_entity.type
_entity.pdbx_description
1 polymer ?
#
loop_
_entity_poly.entity_id
_entity_poly.type
_entity_poly.pdbx_seq_one_letter_code
_entity_poly.pdbx_strand_id
1 'polypeptide(L)'
;MAFTMKRRTQFTLYTAATGQRGNGCLLKIYRHRPIPRPRFHSIGTHQGGGFISFMKNWSVSAKPKFMEVAFSSERSIQDEIDRESKAEVATVVISYVVMFVYISLALGRVRSLRTLMLDSKITLGVGGIVIVLMAVVSAIGIFGYCGVVTTLLTIEVIPFLVLAVGVDNIFILVQAHQRDERRKGETHAQHIGRTLSKVGPSMLLTSLSESTCFSLGEPLL
;
A
#
# COMPACT_ATOMS: atom_id res chain seq x y z
N MET A 1 -28.05 16.60 -35.35
CA MET A 1 -28.69 17.80 -34.77
C MET A 1 -27.95 18.15 -33.49
N ALA A 2 -27.12 19.20 -33.49
CA ALA A 2 -26.40 19.66 -32.31
C ALA A 2 -27.20 20.81 -31.68
N PHE A 3 -27.73 20.61 -30.47
CA PHE A 3 -28.41 21.66 -29.72
C PHE A 3 -27.36 22.42 -28.89
N THR A 4 -27.01 23.62 -29.33
CA THR A 4 -26.04 24.48 -28.63
C THR A 4 -26.78 25.46 -27.73
N MET A 5 -27.03 25.08 -26.47
CA MET A 5 -27.64 25.96 -25.47
C MET A 5 -26.56 26.83 -24.79
N LYS A 6 -26.52 28.12 -25.13
CA LYS A 6 -25.52 29.08 -24.60
C LYS A 6 -26.16 29.97 -23.52
N ARG A 7 -25.87 29.72 -22.23
CA ARG A 7 -26.00 30.75 -21.17
C ARG A 7 -24.90 30.61 -20.09
N ARG A 8 -24.14 31.71 -19.95
CA ARG A 8 -23.21 32.16 -18.90
C ARG A 8 -22.86 31.20 -17.75
N THR A 9 -21.97 30.27 -18.01
CA THR A 9 -20.81 29.88 -17.18
C THR A 9 -19.96 28.98 -18.07
N GLN A 10 -18.64 28.98 -17.94
CA GLN A 10 -17.68 28.29 -18.81
C GLN A 10 -17.85 26.75 -18.83
N PHE A 11 -18.94 26.23 -19.39
CA PHE A 11 -19.23 24.80 -19.54
C PHE A 11 -19.91 24.56 -20.87
N THR A 12 -19.11 24.38 -21.92
CA THR A 12 -19.61 23.87 -23.19
C THR A 12 -19.84 22.36 -23.03
N LEU A 13 -21.11 21.98 -22.92
CA LEU A 13 -21.55 20.59 -22.88
C LEU A 13 -21.76 20.14 -24.34
N TYR A 14 -20.91 19.24 -24.84
CA TYR A 14 -21.12 18.64 -26.16
C TYR A 14 -21.85 17.32 -25.98
N THR A 15 -23.13 17.27 -26.33
CA THR A 15 -23.90 16.03 -26.39
C THR A 15 -23.64 15.38 -27.75
N ALA A 16 -22.89 14.28 -27.78
CA ALA A 16 -22.73 13.47 -28.98
C ALA A 16 -23.53 12.18 -28.79
N ALA A 17 -24.64 12.03 -29.53
CA ALA A 17 -25.33 10.76 -29.66
C ALA A 17 -24.51 9.87 -30.61
N THR A 18 -23.68 8.99 -30.08
CA THR A 18 -22.82 8.11 -30.89
C THR A 18 -23.60 6.85 -31.27
N GLY A 19 -24.46 6.94 -32.28
CA GLY A 19 -24.99 5.82 -33.08
C GLY A 19 -25.83 4.74 -32.37
N GLN A 20 -26.79 4.15 -33.08
CA GLN A 20 -27.41 2.89 -32.67
C GLN A 20 -26.55 1.71 -33.14
N ARG A 21 -26.02 0.91 -32.21
CA ARG A 21 -25.48 -0.42 -32.50
C ARG A 21 -26.40 -1.43 -31.80
N GLY A 22 -27.33 -2.01 -32.56
CA GLY A 22 -28.38 -2.91 -32.03
C GLY A 22 -29.52 -2.18 -31.30
N ASN A 23 -30.25 -2.88 -30.42
CA ASN A 23 -31.42 -2.37 -29.68
C ASN A 23 -31.08 -1.32 -28.59
N GLY A 24 -29.90 -0.71 -28.61
CA GLY A 24 -29.40 0.22 -27.60
C GLY A 24 -29.14 1.63 -28.15
N CYS A 25 -29.38 2.65 -27.34
CA CYS A 25 -29.02 4.04 -27.63
C CYS A 25 -27.90 4.49 -26.67
N LEU A 26 -26.76 4.94 -27.21
CA LEU A 26 -25.63 5.42 -26.41
C LEU A 26 -25.55 6.94 -26.45
N LEU A 27 -25.78 7.58 -25.29
CA LEU A 27 -25.65 9.02 -25.11
C LEU A 27 -24.33 9.33 -24.42
N LYS A 28 -23.39 9.96 -25.14
CA LYS A 28 -22.12 10.44 -24.56
C LYS A 28 -22.17 11.95 -24.36
N ILE A 29 -22.00 12.37 -23.12
CA ILE A 29 -21.93 13.78 -22.74
C ILE A 29 -20.46 14.12 -22.53
N TYR A 30 -19.89 14.91 -23.42
CA TYR A 30 -18.51 15.36 -23.34
C TYR A 30 -18.43 16.72 -22.65
N ARG A 31 -17.59 16.81 -21.62
CA ARG A 31 -17.27 18.06 -20.93
C ARG A 31 -15.87 18.49 -21.32
N HIS A 32 -15.71 19.75 -21.72
CA HIS A 32 -14.39 20.30 -22.00
C HIS A 32 -13.55 20.33 -20.71
N ARG A 33 -12.42 19.61 -20.68
CA ARG A 33 -11.45 19.68 -19.57
C ARG A 33 -10.51 20.87 -19.78
N PRO A 34 -10.48 21.88 -18.89
CA PRO A 34 -9.39 22.86 -18.87
C PRO A 34 -8.10 22.21 -18.35
N ILE A 35 -6.94 22.78 -18.73
CA ILE A 35 -5.60 22.31 -18.33
C ILE A 35 -5.55 22.11 -16.81
N PRO A 36 -5.05 20.95 -16.31
CA PRO A 36 -5.08 20.62 -14.90
C PRO A 36 -4.26 21.63 -14.09
N ARG A 37 -4.96 22.50 -13.35
CA ARG A 37 -4.40 23.27 -12.24
C ARG A 37 -4.89 22.64 -10.93
N PRO A 38 -4.05 22.50 -9.90
CA PRO A 38 -4.36 21.75 -8.68
C PRO A 38 -5.65 22.20 -7.96
N ARG A 39 -6.07 23.46 -8.14
CA ARG A 39 -7.28 24.03 -7.51
C ARG A 39 -8.61 23.70 -8.20
N PHE A 40 -8.61 23.26 -9.47
CA PHE A 40 -9.84 23.03 -10.25
C PHE A 40 -10.33 21.57 -10.25
N HIS A 41 -9.53 20.64 -9.74
CA HIS A 41 -9.90 19.23 -9.63
C HIS A 41 -11.16 19.02 -8.76
N SER A 42 -11.29 19.79 -7.67
CA SER A 42 -12.41 19.67 -6.71
C SER A 42 -13.77 20.15 -7.24
N ILE A 43 -13.79 21.04 -8.24
CA ILE A 43 -15.06 21.57 -8.81
C ILE A 43 -15.65 20.59 -9.85
N GLY A 44 -14.80 19.86 -10.57
CA GLY A 44 -15.21 18.84 -11.53
C GLY A 44 -15.82 17.60 -10.85
N THR A 45 -15.29 17.22 -9.69
CA THR A 45 -15.78 16.06 -8.92
C THR A 45 -17.18 16.32 -8.35
N HIS A 46 -17.47 17.52 -7.86
CA HIS A 46 -18.76 17.84 -7.21
C HIS A 46 -19.99 17.65 -8.11
N GLN A 47 -19.85 17.83 -9.42
CA GLN A 47 -20.96 17.71 -10.36
C GLN A 47 -21.18 16.27 -10.89
N GLY A 48 -20.14 15.43 -10.92
CA GLY A 48 -20.25 14.02 -11.32
C GLY A 48 -21.10 13.20 -10.34
N GLY A 49 -20.94 13.43 -9.04
CA GLY A 49 -21.73 12.74 -8.00
C GLY A 49 -23.22 13.14 -7.99
N GLY A 50 -23.52 14.40 -8.31
CA GLY A 50 -24.90 14.88 -8.47
C GLY A 50 -25.62 14.21 -9.65
N PHE A 51 -24.92 13.99 -10.76
CA PHE A 51 -25.46 13.27 -11.93
C PHE A 51 -25.80 11.81 -11.61
N ILE A 52 -24.89 11.09 -10.95
CA ILE A 52 -25.13 9.68 -10.56
C ILE A 52 -26.31 9.57 -9.59
N SER A 53 -26.40 10.47 -8.61
CA SER A 53 -27.51 10.48 -7.64
C SER A 53 -28.85 10.78 -8.32
N PHE A 54 -28.87 11.71 -9.27
CA PHE A 54 -30.04 12.01 -10.09
C PHE A 54 -30.46 10.79 -10.94
N MET A 55 -29.51 10.15 -11.63
CA MET A 55 -29.80 8.98 -12.48
C MET A 55 -30.27 7.77 -11.65
N LYS A 56 -29.71 7.54 -10.46
CA LYS A 56 -30.21 6.52 -9.51
C LYS A 56 -31.64 6.79 -9.10
N ASN A 57 -31.95 8.04 -8.69
CA ASN A 57 -33.30 8.41 -8.28
C ASN A 57 -34.31 8.35 -9.44
N TRP A 58 -33.92 8.78 -10.63
CA TRP A 58 -34.74 8.69 -11.84
C TRP A 58 -34.98 7.24 -12.27
N SER A 59 -33.97 6.38 -12.14
CA SER A 59 -34.08 4.94 -12.44
C SER A 59 -35.12 4.24 -11.56
N VAL A 60 -35.23 4.63 -10.29
CA VAL A 60 -36.21 4.07 -9.35
C VAL A 60 -37.59 4.72 -9.50
N SER A 61 -37.65 6.04 -9.69
CA SER A 61 -38.91 6.80 -9.59
C SER A 61 -39.64 6.98 -10.92
N ALA A 62 -38.92 7.05 -12.05
CA ALA A 62 -39.48 7.53 -13.31
C ALA A 62 -39.09 6.65 -14.53
N LYS A 63 -38.40 5.53 -14.31
CA LYS A 63 -37.97 4.63 -15.40
C LYS A 63 -39.13 3.77 -15.92
N PRO A 64 -39.42 3.81 -17.23
CA PRO A 64 -40.40 2.91 -17.83
C PRO A 64 -39.91 1.44 -17.84
N LYS A 65 -40.84 0.48 -17.68
CA LYS A 65 -40.52 -0.96 -17.55
C LYS A 65 -39.85 -1.58 -18.78
N PHE A 66 -40.04 -1.00 -19.97
CA PHE A 66 -39.50 -1.51 -21.23
C PHE A 66 -38.08 -1.02 -21.55
N MET A 67 -37.46 -0.20 -20.68
CA MET A 67 -36.14 0.39 -20.92
C MET A 67 -35.17 0.05 -19.78
N GLU A 68 -34.01 -0.48 -20.15
CA GLU A 68 -32.87 -0.68 -19.26
C GLU A 68 -31.83 0.39 -19.54
N VAL A 69 -31.37 1.07 -18.48
CA VAL A 69 -30.48 2.23 -18.61
C VAL A 69 -29.25 1.99 -17.75
N ALA A 70 -28.10 1.90 -18.39
CA ALA A 70 -26.80 1.92 -17.73
C ALA A 70 -26.18 3.32 -17.85
N PHE A 71 -25.69 3.85 -16.74
CA PHE A 71 -25.04 5.16 -16.69
C PHE A 71 -23.68 5.01 -15.99
N SER A 72 -22.66 5.65 -16.54
CA SER A 72 -21.32 5.70 -15.95
C SER A 72 -20.79 7.12 -16.06
N SER A 73 -20.03 7.54 -15.04
CA SER A 73 -19.36 8.84 -14.97
C SER A 73 -17.90 8.59 -14.66
N GLU A 74 -17.01 9.50 -15.10
CA GLU A 74 -15.58 9.41 -14.78
C GLU A 74 -15.35 9.24 -13.27
N ARG A 75 -16.08 10.02 -12.44
CA ARG A 75 -16.04 9.92 -10.98
C ARG A 75 -16.65 8.63 -10.43
N SER A 76 -17.59 8.00 -11.13
CA SER A 76 -18.20 6.74 -10.68
C SER A 76 -17.14 5.65 -10.53
N ILE A 77 -16.09 5.67 -11.34
CA ILE A 77 -14.98 4.72 -11.22
C ILE A 77 -14.20 5.00 -9.92
N GLN A 78 -13.90 6.26 -9.61
CA GLN A 78 -13.20 6.61 -8.36
C GLN A 78 -14.06 6.37 -7.10
N ASP A 79 -15.35 6.71 -7.14
CA ASP A 79 -16.25 6.52 -6.00
C ASP A 79 -16.56 5.02 -5.76
N GLU A 80 -16.60 4.18 -6.82
CA GLU A 80 -16.70 2.73 -6.69
C GLU A 80 -15.38 2.16 -6.13
N ILE A 81 -14.22 2.62 -6.62
CA ILE A 81 -12.89 2.25 -6.09
C ILE A 81 -12.78 2.63 -4.61
N ASP A 82 -13.19 3.82 -4.17
CA ASP A 82 -13.10 4.25 -2.77
C ASP A 82 -14.03 3.46 -1.84
N ARG A 83 -15.14 2.93 -2.36
CA ARG A 83 -16.06 2.07 -1.61
C ARG A 83 -15.57 0.62 -1.52
N GLU A 84 -15.06 0.08 -2.63
CA GLU A 84 -14.46 -1.26 -2.68
C GLU A 84 -13.14 -1.32 -1.88
N SER A 85 -12.34 -0.25 -1.93
CA SER A 85 -11.03 -0.16 -1.30
C SER A 85 -11.07 -0.30 0.22
N LYS A 86 -12.15 0.11 0.90
CA LYS A 86 -12.24 -0.03 2.39
C LYS A 86 -12.28 -1.48 2.85
N ALA A 87 -13.01 -2.34 2.14
CA ALA A 87 -13.10 -3.76 2.46
C ALA A 87 -11.85 -4.51 2.01
N GLU A 88 -11.27 -4.10 0.88
CA GLU A 88 -10.02 -4.63 0.35
C GLU A 88 -8.85 -4.32 1.29
N VAL A 89 -8.69 -3.07 1.74
CA VAL A 89 -7.62 -2.65 2.66
C VAL A 89 -7.68 -3.41 3.98
N ALA A 90 -8.86 -3.60 4.56
CA ALA A 90 -9.00 -4.38 5.80
C ALA A 90 -8.59 -5.85 5.62
N THR A 91 -9.00 -6.47 4.50
CA THR A 91 -8.63 -7.85 4.16
C THR A 91 -7.13 -7.99 3.93
N VAL A 92 -6.53 -7.02 3.24
CA VAL A 92 -5.09 -6.94 2.97
C VAL A 92 -4.29 -6.79 4.27
N VAL A 93 -4.73 -5.94 5.21
CA VAL A 93 -4.09 -5.81 6.52
C VAL A 93 -4.13 -7.13 7.29
N ILE A 94 -5.28 -7.82 7.29
CA ILE A 94 -5.41 -9.12 7.95
C ILE A 94 -4.47 -10.16 7.32
N SER A 95 -4.37 -10.21 5.98
CA SER A 95 -3.45 -11.14 5.31
C SER A 95 -2.00 -10.85 5.66
N TYR A 96 -1.58 -9.58 5.79
CA TYR A 96 -0.23 -9.25 6.26
C TYR A 96 0.03 -9.72 7.68
N VAL A 97 -0.92 -9.51 8.59
CA VAL A 97 -0.76 -9.95 9.98
C VAL A 97 -0.60 -11.47 10.05
N VAL A 98 -1.43 -12.22 9.32
CA VAL A 98 -1.37 -13.69 9.30
C VAL A 98 -0.08 -14.19 8.66
N MET A 99 0.29 -13.65 7.50
CA MET A 99 1.52 -13.98 6.77
C MET A 99 2.76 -13.67 7.59
N PHE A 100 2.75 -12.53 8.28
CA PHE A 100 3.82 -12.13 9.17
C PHE A 100 3.94 -13.07 10.37
N VAL A 101 2.83 -13.44 11.02
CA VAL A 101 2.83 -14.42 12.11
C VAL A 101 3.36 -15.77 11.61
N TYR A 102 2.93 -16.21 10.43
CA TYR A 102 3.40 -17.45 9.81
C TYR A 102 4.92 -17.43 9.58
N ILE A 103 5.45 -16.39 8.94
CA ILE A 103 6.88 -16.21 8.68
C ILE A 103 7.67 -16.15 10.00
N SER A 104 7.13 -15.44 11.00
CA SER A 104 7.71 -15.32 12.34
C SER A 104 7.77 -16.68 13.05
N LEU A 105 6.75 -17.52 12.90
CA LEU A 105 6.72 -18.90 13.43
C LEU A 105 7.60 -19.87 12.64
N ALA A 106 7.80 -19.62 11.34
CA ALA A 106 8.64 -20.46 10.48
C ALA A 106 10.15 -20.19 10.70
N LEU A 107 10.53 -18.91 10.84
CA LEU A 107 11.91 -18.49 11.10
C LEU A 107 12.30 -18.60 12.58
N GLY A 108 11.37 -18.24 13.47
CA GLY A 108 11.51 -18.52 14.89
C GLY A 108 11.39 -20.01 15.09
N ARG A 109 12.46 -20.70 15.50
CA ARG A 109 12.41 -22.11 15.90
C ARG A 109 11.64 -22.25 17.22
N VAL A 110 10.35 -21.89 17.22
CA VAL A 110 9.48 -21.83 18.39
C VAL A 110 8.99 -23.25 18.67
N ARG A 111 9.74 -23.96 19.52
CA ARG A 111 9.38 -25.33 19.92
C ARG A 111 8.13 -25.40 20.80
N SER A 112 7.71 -24.27 21.41
CA SER A 112 6.46 -24.15 22.18
C SER A 112 6.12 -22.68 22.48
N LEU A 113 4.83 -22.31 22.41
CA LEU A 113 4.31 -20.98 22.79
C LEU A 113 4.45 -20.70 24.30
N ARG A 114 4.61 -21.74 25.14
CA ARG A 114 4.71 -21.60 26.61
C ARG A 114 6.14 -21.35 27.12
N THR A 115 7.17 -21.66 26.34
CA THR A 115 8.58 -21.44 26.71
C THR A 115 9.13 -20.08 26.25
N LEU A 116 8.29 -19.25 25.61
CA LEU A 116 8.63 -17.93 25.08
C LEU A 116 9.18 -16.95 26.14
N MET A 117 8.78 -17.10 27.41
CA MET A 117 9.16 -16.15 28.47
C MET A 117 10.36 -16.58 29.33
N LEU A 118 10.93 -17.78 29.15
CA LEU A 118 11.86 -18.37 30.13
C LEU A 118 13.27 -18.67 29.61
N ASP A 119 13.51 -18.61 28.29
CA ASP A 119 14.83 -18.86 27.72
C ASP A 119 15.38 -17.62 27.01
N SER A 120 16.48 -17.04 27.54
CA SER A 120 17.12 -15.80 27.02
C SER A 120 17.52 -15.87 25.54
N LYS A 121 17.57 -17.07 24.95
CA LYS A 121 17.87 -17.29 23.52
C LYS A 121 16.65 -17.08 22.60
N ILE A 122 15.43 -17.30 23.10
CA ILE A 122 14.20 -17.13 22.32
C ILE A 122 13.77 -15.65 22.29
N THR A 123 13.98 -14.92 23.38
CA THR A 123 13.69 -13.47 23.47
C THR A 123 14.47 -12.66 22.43
N LEU A 124 15.70 -13.05 22.10
CA LEU A 124 16.52 -12.40 21.06
C LEU A 124 15.92 -12.58 19.65
N GLY A 125 15.36 -13.75 19.34
CA GLY A 125 14.72 -14.02 18.05
C GLY A 125 13.38 -13.27 17.89
N VAL A 126 12.57 -13.27 18.94
CA VAL A 126 11.30 -12.51 18.97
C VAL A 126 11.56 -11.01 18.94
N GLY A 127 12.54 -10.53 19.70
CA GLY A 127 12.95 -9.13 19.71
C GLY A 127 13.41 -8.66 18.32
N GLY A 128 14.17 -9.49 17.60
CA GLY A 128 14.58 -9.19 16.23
C GLY A 128 13.41 -8.97 15.27
N ILE A 129 12.43 -9.86 15.33
CA ILE A 129 11.20 -9.78 14.52
C ILE A 129 10.41 -8.49 14.83
N VAL A 130 10.28 -8.13 16.12
CA VAL A 130 9.61 -6.89 16.54
C VAL A 130 10.35 -5.64 16.07
N ILE A 131 11.67 -5.64 16.07
CA ILE A 131 12.48 -4.50 15.57
C ILE A 131 12.27 -4.30 14.06
N VAL A 132 12.25 -5.38 13.27
CA VAL A 132 11.98 -5.31 11.83
C VAL A 132 10.59 -4.75 11.56
N LEU A 133 9.57 -5.17 12.32
CA LEU A 133 8.22 -4.61 12.21
C LEU A 133 8.17 -3.11 12.46
N MET A 134 8.76 -2.66 13.56
CA MET A 134 8.76 -1.23 13.89
C MET A 134 9.49 -0.41 12.82
N ALA A 135 10.54 -0.97 12.20
CA ALA A 135 11.23 -0.33 11.09
C ALA A 135 10.34 -0.19 9.84
N VAL A 136 9.63 -1.25 9.44
CA VAL A 136 8.71 -1.22 8.28
C VAL A 136 7.59 -0.22 8.49
N VAL A 137 6.93 -0.26 9.67
CA VAL A 137 5.84 0.67 10.00
C VAL A 137 6.34 2.11 10.01
N SER A 138 7.52 2.36 10.58
CA SER A 138 8.12 3.70 10.60
C SER A 138 8.46 4.21 9.20
N ALA A 139 9.03 3.36 8.33
CA ALA A 139 9.35 3.72 6.96
C ALA A 139 8.10 4.11 6.18
N ILE A 140 7.05 3.26 6.20
CA ILE A 140 5.77 3.55 5.55
C ILE A 140 5.14 4.83 6.11
N GLY A 141 5.20 5.02 7.43
CA GLY A 141 4.69 6.23 8.10
C GLY A 141 5.40 7.51 7.63
N ILE A 142 6.73 7.48 7.48
CA ILE A 142 7.51 8.63 7.01
C ILE A 142 7.22 8.91 5.52
N PHE A 143 7.18 7.89 4.67
CA PHE A 143 6.83 8.07 3.25
C PHE A 143 5.40 8.58 3.06
N GLY A 144 4.47 8.11 3.89
CA GLY A 144 3.10 8.62 3.95
C GLY A 144 3.04 10.09 4.39
N TYR A 145 3.85 10.50 5.36
CA TYR A 145 3.96 11.90 5.79
C TYR A 145 4.52 12.81 4.69
N CYS A 146 5.48 12.32 3.89
CA CYS A 146 6.04 13.05 2.75
C CYS A 146 5.08 13.16 1.54
N GLY A 147 3.89 12.55 1.59
CA GLY A 147 2.90 12.63 0.52
C GLY A 147 3.27 11.83 -0.73
N VAL A 148 4.16 10.84 -0.61
CA VAL A 148 4.53 9.95 -1.71
C VAL A 148 3.40 8.95 -1.93
N VAL A 149 2.85 8.91 -3.15
CA VAL A 149 1.75 8.01 -3.49
C VAL A 149 2.29 6.57 -3.55
N THR A 150 1.91 5.75 -2.57
CA THR A 150 2.27 4.33 -2.54
C THR A 150 1.43 3.55 -3.54
N THR A 151 2.08 2.74 -4.39
CA THR A 151 1.36 1.87 -5.33
C THR A 151 0.94 0.55 -4.67
N LEU A 152 -0.05 -0.13 -5.26
CA LEU A 152 -0.51 -1.44 -4.79
C LEU A 152 0.62 -2.49 -4.80
N LEU A 153 1.52 -2.43 -5.79
CA LEU A 153 2.68 -3.34 -5.91
C LEU A 153 3.70 -3.13 -4.78
N THR A 154 3.95 -1.87 -4.42
CA THR A 154 4.84 -1.49 -3.31
C THR A 154 4.35 -2.08 -1.99
N ILE A 155 3.03 -2.08 -1.77
CA ILE A 155 2.43 -2.63 -0.56
C ILE A 155 2.60 -4.16 -0.54
N GLU A 156 2.43 -4.85 -1.66
CA GLU A 156 2.52 -6.32 -1.79
C GLU A 156 3.91 -6.90 -1.52
N VAL A 157 4.94 -6.39 -2.20
CA VAL A 157 6.24 -7.07 -2.31
C VAL A 157 7.25 -6.63 -1.24
N ILE A 158 7.20 -5.37 -0.81
CA ILE A 158 8.18 -4.80 0.14
C ILE A 158 8.17 -5.47 1.51
N PRO A 159 7.03 -5.84 2.12
CA PRO A 159 7.03 -6.47 3.42
C PRO A 159 7.83 -7.78 3.45
N PHE A 160 7.71 -8.61 2.41
CA PHE A 160 8.50 -9.83 2.29
C PHE A 160 9.98 -9.55 2.12
N LEU A 161 10.29 -8.58 1.26
CA LEU A 161 11.65 -8.23 0.93
C LEU A 161 12.39 -7.65 2.15
N VAL A 162 11.75 -6.75 2.90
CA VAL A 162 12.34 -6.16 4.12
C VAL A 162 12.46 -7.20 5.22
N LEU A 163 11.54 -8.16 5.30
CA LEU A 163 11.67 -9.28 6.23
C LEU A 163 12.85 -10.19 5.86
N ALA A 164 13.01 -10.55 4.60
CA ALA A 164 14.11 -11.40 4.14
C ALA A 164 15.47 -10.78 4.44
N VAL A 165 15.63 -9.49 4.11
CA VAL A 165 16.85 -8.71 4.37
C VAL A 165 17.08 -8.45 5.86
N GLY A 166 16.03 -8.02 6.58
CA GLY A 166 16.12 -7.65 7.99
C GLY A 166 16.42 -8.84 8.90
N VAL A 167 15.84 -10.01 8.60
CA VAL A 167 16.08 -11.22 9.39
C VAL A 167 17.49 -11.77 9.18
N ASP A 168 18.07 -11.67 7.98
CA ASP A 168 19.42 -12.18 7.70
C ASP A 168 20.48 -11.48 8.56
N ASN A 169 20.43 -10.15 8.62
CA ASN A 169 21.34 -9.34 9.43
C ASN A 169 21.23 -9.65 10.94
N ILE A 170 20.01 -9.80 11.45
CA ILE A 170 19.78 -10.13 12.87
C ILE A 170 20.22 -11.56 13.17
N PHE A 171 19.97 -12.50 12.27
CA PHE A 171 20.32 -13.90 12.44
C PHE A 171 21.84 -14.10 12.49
N ILE A 172 22.59 -13.42 11.61
CA ILE A 172 24.07 -13.42 11.68
C ILE A 172 24.55 -12.83 13.00
N LEU A 173 23.95 -11.74 13.50
CA LEU A 173 24.34 -11.12 14.76
C LEU A 173 24.12 -12.06 15.96
N VAL A 174 22.95 -12.70 16.00
CA VAL A 174 22.60 -13.65 17.07
C VAL A 174 23.51 -14.88 17.00
N GLN A 175 23.77 -15.43 15.82
CA GLN A 175 24.70 -16.55 15.68
C GLN A 175 26.12 -16.19 16.11
N ALA A 176 26.62 -15.01 15.71
CA ALA A 176 27.94 -14.53 16.10
C ALA A 176 28.06 -14.35 17.62
N HIS A 177 26.99 -13.86 18.27
CA HIS A 177 26.92 -13.72 19.72
C HIS A 177 26.85 -15.07 20.43
N GLN A 178 26.13 -16.05 19.86
CA GLN A 178 26.04 -17.40 20.44
C GLN A 178 27.33 -18.23 20.26
N ARG A 179 28.08 -18.00 19.18
CA ARG A 179 29.36 -18.69 18.92
C ARG A 179 30.52 -18.13 19.73
N ASP A 180 30.46 -16.85 20.10
CA ASP A 180 31.52 -16.21 20.89
C ASP A 180 31.24 -16.45 22.38
N GLU A 181 32.09 -17.21 23.05
CA GLU A 181 31.94 -17.42 24.49
C GLU A 181 32.40 -16.18 25.28
N ARG A 182 31.71 -15.90 26.39
CA ARG A 182 32.04 -14.80 27.28
C ARG A 182 33.38 -15.07 27.98
N ARG A 183 34.30 -14.11 27.96
CA ARG A 183 35.58 -14.23 28.67
C ARG A 183 35.37 -14.09 30.18
N LYS A 184 36.18 -14.80 30.98
CA LYS A 184 36.14 -14.70 32.45
C LYS A 184 36.48 -13.26 32.87
N GLY A 185 35.57 -12.60 33.58
CA GLY A 185 35.70 -11.20 34.03
C GLY A 185 35.14 -10.14 33.06
N GLU A 186 34.68 -10.52 31.87
CA GLU A 186 34.06 -9.59 30.90
C GLU A 186 32.63 -9.23 31.34
N THR A 187 32.23 -7.97 31.21
CA THR A 187 30.83 -7.53 31.43
C THR A 187 29.96 -7.85 30.20
N HIS A 188 28.63 -7.91 30.38
CA HIS A 188 27.72 -8.18 29.25
C HIS A 188 27.84 -7.15 28.12
N ALA A 189 28.04 -5.87 28.46
CA ALA A 189 28.20 -4.80 27.48
C ALA A 189 29.50 -4.95 26.66
N GLN A 190 30.61 -5.31 27.32
CA GLN A 190 31.90 -5.55 26.65
C GLN A 190 31.83 -6.75 25.70
N HIS A 191 31.15 -7.82 26.12
CA HIS A 191 30.97 -9.01 25.31
C HIS A 191 30.19 -8.71 24.02
N ILE A 192 29.05 -8.00 24.12
CA ILE A 192 28.25 -7.57 22.96
C ILE A 192 29.08 -6.65 22.05
N GLY A 193 29.77 -5.66 22.62
CA GLY A 193 30.61 -4.73 21.85
C GLY A 193 31.74 -5.43 21.09
N ARG A 194 32.37 -6.44 21.70
CA ARG A 194 33.41 -7.24 21.05
C ARG A 194 32.87 -8.09 19.91
N THR A 195 31.73 -8.76 20.10
CA THR A 195 31.06 -9.51 19.03
C THR A 195 30.66 -8.57 17.90
N LEU A 196 30.02 -7.45 18.22
CA LEU A 196 29.57 -6.46 17.24
C LEU A 196 30.75 -5.84 16.47
N SER A 197 31.89 -5.59 17.12
CA SER A 197 33.09 -5.09 16.42
C SER A 197 33.65 -6.08 15.39
N LYS A 198 33.41 -7.39 15.54
CA LYS A 198 33.87 -8.40 14.58
C LYS A 198 32.94 -8.53 13.38
N VAL A 199 31.61 -8.49 13.59
CA VAL A 199 30.62 -8.73 12.52
C VAL A 199 29.99 -7.45 11.97
N GLY A 200 30.11 -6.34 12.69
CA GLY A 200 29.53 -5.04 12.37
C GLY A 200 29.99 -4.49 11.01
N PRO A 201 31.30 -4.50 10.66
CA PRO A 201 31.75 -4.02 9.36
C PRO A 201 31.09 -4.77 8.19
N SER A 202 30.95 -6.10 8.30
CA SER A 202 30.28 -6.92 7.29
C SER A 202 28.79 -6.61 7.19
N MET A 203 28.10 -6.45 8.32
CA MET A 203 26.68 -6.07 8.33
C MET A 203 26.43 -4.70 7.71
N LEU A 204 27.28 -3.72 8.01
CA LEU A 204 27.18 -2.38 7.42
C LEU A 204 27.39 -2.42 5.90
N LEU A 205 28.35 -3.21 5.42
CA LEU A 205 28.58 -3.38 3.98
C LEU A 205 27.38 -4.04 3.29
N THR A 206 26.80 -5.09 3.89
CA THR A 206 25.59 -5.74 3.37
C THR A 206 24.42 -4.76 3.31
N SER A 207 24.10 -4.08 4.42
CA SER A 207 23.00 -3.11 4.48
C SER A 207 23.18 -1.94 3.49
N LEU A 208 24.41 -1.47 3.30
CA LEU A 208 24.72 -0.41 2.34
C LEU A 208 24.54 -0.90 0.89
N SER A 209 24.98 -2.13 0.60
CA SER A 209 24.79 -2.75 -0.71
C SER A 209 23.32 -2.96 -1.03
N GLU A 210 22.53 -3.45 -0.08
CA GLU A 210 21.08 -3.62 -0.22
C GLU A 210 20.39 -2.28 -0.43
N SER A 211 20.70 -1.27 0.38
CA SER A 211 20.15 0.08 0.24
C SER A 211 20.46 0.70 -1.12
N THR A 212 21.70 0.52 -1.61
CA THR A 212 22.13 1.00 -2.93
C THR A 212 21.41 0.24 -4.05
N CYS A 213 21.24 -1.09 -3.91
CA CYS A 213 20.50 -1.91 -4.85
C CYS A 213 19.03 -1.48 -4.95
N PHE A 214 18.36 -1.21 -3.83
CA PHE A 214 17.00 -0.66 -3.83
C PHE A 214 16.92 0.71 -4.47
N SER A 215 17.89 1.58 -4.18
CA SER A 215 17.93 2.93 -4.74
C SER A 215 18.18 2.92 -6.26
N LEU A 216 18.96 1.96 -6.75
CA LEU A 216 19.23 1.76 -8.18
C LEU A 216 18.16 0.94 -8.90
N GLY A 217 17.26 0.26 -8.18
CA GLY A 217 16.18 -0.54 -8.74
C GLY A 217 14.91 0.25 -9.10
N GLU A 218 14.69 1.40 -8.47
CA GLU A 218 13.55 2.29 -8.77
C GLU A 218 13.48 2.86 -10.21
N PRO A 219 14.57 3.13 -10.95
CA PRO A 219 14.48 3.65 -12.32
C PRO A 219 13.85 2.69 -13.35
N LEU A 220 13.51 1.45 -12.98
CA LEU A 220 13.12 0.40 -13.93
C LEU A 220 11.66 -0.10 -13.81
N LEU A 221 10.78 0.60 -13.07
CA LEU A 221 9.36 0.26 -12.93
C LEU A 221 8.43 1.40 -13.38
#